data_AF-A0A1W9RAL2-F1
#
_entry.id   AF-A0A1W9RAL2-F1
#
_cell.length_a   1.000
_cell.length_b   1.000
_cell.length_c   1.000
_cell.angle_alpha   90.00
_cell.angle_beta   90.00
_cell.angle_gamma   90.00
#
_symmetry.space_group_name_H-M   'P 1'
#
loop_
_entity.id
_entity.type
_entity.pdbx_description
1 polymer ?
#
loop_
_entity_poly.entity_id
_entity_poly.type
_entity_poly.pdbx_seq_one_letter_code
_entity_poly.pdbx_strand_id
1 'polypeptide(L)'
;MPQIPYINIHKHGPGQSEDEVAVRSIFSQDIPQAVDNCKGPLSIGTHPWHLDPNNIEAQLALVEKFSVSESVIAIGEIGLDRKTTAP
;
A
#
# COMPACT_ATOMS: atom_id res chain seq x y z
N MET A 1 -13.29 -5.12 -30.37
CA MET A 1 -12.25 -5.77 -29.55
C MET A 1 -12.49 -5.35 -28.11
N PRO A 2 -12.46 -6.24 -27.12
CA PRO A 2 -12.53 -5.80 -25.72
C PRO A 2 -11.37 -4.85 -25.44
N GLN A 3 -11.66 -3.71 -24.84
CA GLN A 3 -10.66 -2.74 -24.44
C GLN A 3 -9.94 -3.28 -23.21
N ILE A 4 -8.61 -3.28 -23.23
CA ILE A 4 -7.80 -3.63 -22.05
C ILE A 4 -7.85 -2.42 -21.10
N PRO A 5 -8.26 -2.60 -19.83
CA PRO A 5 -8.30 -1.49 -18.88
C PRO A 5 -6.89 -0.96 -18.60
N TYR A 6 -6.79 0.32 -18.26
CA TYR A 6 -5.54 0.90 -17.78
C TYR A 6 -5.16 0.27 -16.43
N ILE A 7 -3.92 -0.22 -16.32
CA ILE A 7 -3.42 -0.82 -15.08
C ILE A 7 -2.62 0.24 -14.34
N ASN A 8 -3.21 0.75 -13.25
CA ASN A 8 -2.55 1.68 -12.35
C ASN A 8 -1.95 0.92 -11.17
N ILE A 9 -0.66 0.64 -11.22
CA ILE A 9 0.03 -0.13 -10.17
C ILE A 9 0.34 0.70 -8.90
N HIS A 10 0.00 1.98 -8.88
CA HIS A 10 0.28 2.85 -7.74
C HIS A 10 -0.73 3.99 -7.63
N LYS A 11 -1.76 3.81 -6.79
CA LYS A 11 -2.80 4.80 -6.54
C LYS A 11 -2.94 5.13 -5.06
N HIS A 12 -2.93 6.42 -4.74
CA HIS A 12 -3.43 6.92 -3.47
C HIS A 12 -4.91 7.31 -3.57
N GLY A 13 -5.63 7.16 -2.45
CA GLY A 13 -7.05 7.51 -2.34
C GLY A 13 -8.01 6.36 -2.67
N PRO A 14 -9.33 6.58 -2.44
CA PRO A 14 -10.37 5.63 -2.80
C PRO A 14 -10.77 5.76 -4.28
N GLY A 15 -11.39 4.71 -4.82
CA GLY A 15 -12.06 4.72 -6.12
C GLY A 15 -11.32 3.97 -7.23
N GLN A 16 -12.11 3.34 -8.10
CA GLN A 16 -11.68 2.76 -9.37
C GLN A 16 -12.54 3.38 -10.48
N SER A 17 -11.93 3.80 -11.58
CA SER A 17 -12.66 4.08 -12.81
C SER A 17 -13.11 2.76 -13.43
N GLU A 18 -14.22 2.74 -14.17
CA GLU A 18 -14.67 1.53 -14.89
C GLU A 18 -13.59 1.04 -15.88
N ASP A 19 -12.76 1.95 -16.38
CA ASP A 19 -11.66 1.66 -17.32
C ASP A 19 -10.28 1.51 -16.63
N GLU A 20 -10.22 1.43 -15.30
CA GLU A 20 -8.97 1.36 -14.52
C GLU A 20 -8.99 0.20 -13.52
N VAL A 21 -7.96 -0.64 -13.58
CA VAL A 21 -7.62 -1.55 -12.47
C VAL A 21 -6.49 -0.91 -11.67
N ALA A 22 -6.80 -0.48 -10.44
CA ALA A 22 -5.86 0.22 -9.58
C ALA A 22 -5.41 -0.60 -8.37
N VAL A 23 -4.09 -0.71 -8.18
CA VAL A 23 -3.45 -1.18 -6.95
C VAL A 23 -3.32 -0.01 -6.00
N ARG A 24 -4.01 -0.09 -4.86
CA ARG A 24 -4.02 1.00 -3.88
C ARG A 24 -2.80 0.90 -2.97
N SER A 25 -2.02 1.96 -2.88
CA SER A 25 -0.89 2.05 -1.94
C SER A 25 -1.39 2.49 -0.58
N ILE A 26 -1.13 1.66 0.44
CA ILE A 26 -1.60 1.81 1.81
C ILE A 26 -0.40 1.98 2.73
N PHE A 27 -0.44 3.00 3.59
CA PHE A 27 0.58 3.23 4.61
C PHE A 27 0.42 2.26 5.78
N SER A 28 1.54 1.96 6.45
CA SER A 28 1.62 1.03 7.58
C SER A 28 0.53 1.21 8.65
N GLN A 29 0.19 2.46 8.99
CA GLN A 29 -0.82 2.78 9.99
C GLN A 29 -2.26 2.44 9.57
N ASP A 30 -2.52 2.36 8.28
CA ASP A 30 -3.86 2.15 7.70
C ASP A 30 -4.09 0.70 7.25
N ILE A 31 -3.06 -0.16 7.33
CA ILE A 31 -3.10 -1.56 6.84
C ILE A 31 -4.30 -2.33 7.40
N PRO A 32 -4.55 -2.41 8.72
CA PRO A 32 -5.63 -3.23 9.24
C PRO A 32 -6.99 -2.81 8.68
N GLN A 33 -7.26 -1.50 8.69
CA GLN A 33 -8.51 -0.96 8.17
C GLN A 33 -8.64 -1.17 6.66
N ALA A 34 -7.56 -1.05 5.90
CA ALA A 34 -7.57 -1.21 4.46
C ALA A 34 -7.82 -2.67 4.06
N VAL A 35 -7.18 -3.63 4.73
CA VAL A 35 -7.38 -5.06 4.46
C VAL A 35 -8.81 -5.49 4.78
N ASP A 36 -9.36 -5.03 5.91
CA ASP A 36 -10.73 -5.42 6.33
C ASP A 36 -11.82 -4.84 5.42
N ASN A 37 -11.61 -3.64 4.85
CA ASN A 37 -12.67 -2.89 4.16
C ASN A 37 -12.50 -2.78 2.64
N CYS A 38 -11.31 -3.05 2.09
CA CYS A 38 -11.05 -2.81 0.68
C CYS A 38 -11.42 -4.00 -0.21
N LYS A 39 -12.19 -3.73 -1.26
CA LYS A 39 -12.44 -4.65 -2.37
C LYS A 39 -11.52 -4.28 -3.52
N GLY A 40 -10.33 -4.88 -3.59
CA GLY A 40 -9.37 -4.65 -4.68
C GLY A 40 -7.91 -4.88 -4.27
N PRO A 41 -6.99 -4.87 -5.24
CA PRO A 41 -5.57 -5.12 -4.99
C PRO A 41 -4.94 -3.97 -4.19
N LEU A 42 -4.13 -4.35 -3.21
CA LEU A 42 -3.42 -3.49 -2.31
C LEU A 42 -1.91 -3.69 -2.47
N SER A 43 -1.20 -2.58 -2.30
CA SER A 43 0.22 -2.57 -1.94
C SER A 43 0.31 -2.03 -0.52
N ILE A 44 0.99 -2.74 0.37
CA ILE A 44 1.17 -2.31 1.76
C ILE A 44 2.66 -2.15 2.09
N GLY A 45 3.03 -1.13 2.85
CA GLY A 45 4.43 -0.90 3.20
C GLY A 45 4.63 0.23 4.20
N THR A 46 5.90 0.42 4.57
CA THR A 46 6.34 1.46 5.49
C THR A 46 6.94 2.62 4.70
N HIS A 47 6.13 3.64 4.43
CA HIS A 47 6.55 4.79 3.63
C HIS A 47 7.58 5.65 4.38
N PRO A 48 8.62 6.21 3.72
CA PRO A 48 9.68 6.99 4.38
C PRO A 48 9.21 8.20 5.18
N TRP A 49 8.07 8.78 4.80
CA TRP A 49 7.44 9.89 5.54
C TRP A 49 6.90 9.50 6.92
N HIS A 50 6.60 8.23 7.13
CA HIS A 50 5.95 7.71 8.34
C HIS A 50 6.85 6.72 9.12
N LEU A 51 8.12 6.59 8.72
CA LEU A 51 9.09 5.79 9.47
C LEU A 51 9.30 6.41 10.85
N ASP A 52 9.01 5.63 11.88
CA ASP A 52 9.37 5.94 13.26
C ASP A 52 10.48 4.98 13.70
N PRO A 53 11.73 5.46 13.90
CA PRO A 53 12.83 4.62 14.34
C PRO A 53 12.55 3.85 15.65
N ASN A 54 11.68 4.36 16.51
CA ASN A 54 11.32 3.71 17.77
C ASN A 54 10.23 2.63 17.59
N ASN A 55 9.58 2.59 16.44
CA ASN A 55 8.42 1.72 16.19
C ASN A 55 8.54 0.91 14.88
N ILE A 56 9.72 0.92 14.26
CA ILE A 56 9.94 0.31 12.95
C ILE A 56 9.63 -1.20 12.96
N GLU A 57 9.99 -1.90 14.04
CA GLU A 57 9.71 -3.33 14.19
C GLU A 57 8.22 -3.62 14.21
N ALA A 58 7.41 -2.79 14.88
CA ALA A 58 5.96 -2.97 14.88
C ALA A 58 5.35 -2.63 13.52
N GLN A 59 5.87 -1.61 12.83
CA GLN A 59 5.45 -1.26 11.46
C GLN A 59 5.75 -2.42 10.49
N LEU A 60 6.94 -3.03 10.58
CA LEU A 60 7.32 -4.20 9.79
C LEU A 60 6.48 -5.43 10.14
N ALA A 61 6.22 -5.68 11.42
CA ALA A 61 5.38 -6.79 11.86
C ALA A 61 3.93 -6.68 11.33
N LEU A 62 3.40 -5.45 11.17
CA LEU A 62 2.12 -5.25 10.49
C LEU A 62 2.19 -5.61 9.01
N VAL A 63 3.23 -5.18 8.30
CA VAL A 63 3.43 -5.52 6.87
C VAL A 63 3.52 -7.04 6.72
N GLU A 64 4.33 -7.72 7.53
CA GLU A 64 4.48 -9.18 7.50
C GLU A 64 3.16 -9.91 7.82
N LYS A 65 2.46 -9.48 8.86
CA LYS A 65 1.19 -10.09 9.26
C LYS A 65 0.14 -10.05 8.15
N PHE A 66 0.07 -8.94 7.42
CA PHE A 66 -0.98 -8.71 6.41
C PHE A 66 -0.53 -9.00 4.98
N SER A 67 0.76 -9.28 4.73
CA SER A 67 1.25 -9.60 3.39
C SER A 67 0.67 -10.89 2.79
N VAL A 68 0.09 -11.74 3.64
CA VAL A 68 -0.55 -13.00 3.23
C VAL A 68 -2.04 -12.86 2.90
N SER A 69 -2.62 -11.67 3.06
CA SER A 69 -4.01 -11.41 2.70
C SER A 69 -4.21 -11.44 1.19
N GLU A 70 -5.31 -12.05 0.71
CA GLU A 70 -5.58 -12.22 -0.73
C GLU A 70 -5.63 -10.88 -1.50
N SER A 71 -6.05 -9.80 -0.84
CA SER A 71 -6.08 -8.47 -1.42
C SER A 71 -4.70 -7.83 -1.58
N VAL A 72 -3.66 -8.33 -0.90
CA VAL A 72 -2.31 -7.76 -0.94
C VAL A 72 -1.49 -8.47 -2.00
N ILE A 73 -1.12 -7.74 -3.05
CA ILE A 73 -0.39 -8.29 -4.21
C ILE A 73 1.01 -7.71 -4.37
N ALA A 74 1.36 -6.70 -3.56
CA ALA A 74 2.65 -6.03 -3.59
C ALA A 74 3.05 -5.51 -2.20
N ILE A 75 4.36 -5.37 -2.00
CA ILE A 75 4.93 -4.68 -0.83
C ILE A 75 5.44 -3.33 -1.28
N GLY A 76 4.90 -2.28 -0.67
CA GLY A 76 5.13 -0.89 -1.03
C GLY A 76 3.98 0.01 -0.57
N GLU A 77 4.16 1.32 -0.47
CA GLU A 77 5.37 2.02 -0.87
C GLU A 77 6.43 2.02 0.24
N ILE A 78 7.67 1.75 -0.16
CA ILE A 78 8.89 1.76 0.66
C ILE A 78 10.00 2.42 -0.18
N GLY A 79 11.01 3.00 0.47
CA GLY A 79 12.10 3.63 -0.27
C GLY A 79 12.90 4.62 0.56
N LEU A 80 13.41 5.66 -0.09
CA LEU A 80 14.10 6.78 0.53
C LEU A 80 13.51 8.08 -0.02
N ASP A 81 13.20 9.03 0.84
CA ASP A 81 12.83 10.39 0.43
C ASP A 81 13.76 11.41 1.09
N ARG A 82 14.49 12.19 0.29
CA ARG A 82 15.41 13.23 0.77
C ARG A 82 14.74 14.33 1.60
N LYS A 83 13.41 14.42 1.58
CA LYS A 83 12.62 15.38 2.35
C LYS A 83 12.23 14.87 3.74
N THR A 84 12.41 13.57 4.04
CA THR A 84 12.23 13.05 5.40
C THR A 84 13.54 13.10 6.18
N THR A 85 13.43 13.16 7.51
CA THR A 85 14.56 13.02 8.43
C THR A 85 14.84 11.57 8.80
N ALA A 86 13.90 10.65 8.49
CA ALA A 86 14.13 9.23 8.62
C ALA A 86 15.27 8.80 7.66
N PRO A 87 16.18 7.92 8.10
CA PRO A 87 17.37 7.52 7.34
C PRO A 87 17.04 6.86 6.00
#